data_AF-A0A7V6TTD7-F1
#
_entry.id   AF-A0A7V6TTD7-F1
#
_cell.length_a   1.000
_cell.length_b   1.000
_cell.length_c   1.000
_cell.angle_alpha   90.00
_cell.angle_beta   90.00
_cell.angle_gamma   90.00
#
_symmetry.space_group_name_H-M   'P 1'
#
loop_
_entity.id
_entity.type
_entity.pdbx_description
1 polymer ?
#
loop_
_entity_poly.entity_id
_entity_poly.type
_entity_poly.pdbx_seq_one_letter_code
_entity_poly.pdbx_strand_id
1 'polypeptide(L)'
;MKIQDIIVYKGRNIYCHRPVMKMVLDIGKYGVIPTKDIKGFNDKLLIAFPGLKSNYCGLGYEGGFLEKLKSGTYLAHVAEHVILEMQYLLGYNVRYGKTRVISEPSIYYLVYEYQNETCGLECGKTAIYILNCFIRGEEVDINYHIDTLKKVSIDSELGPSTAAIAEEARKRGIPVTRIGSGSLVRLAYGKYSRIIQSTLTDATSCISADISSNKQITKMILKENRIPVPKGRVVYSESSAIVAAEEIGLPVAIKPYDGNQGKGVHLNLKTGMRSVQLSTMLPYTAMQLLWSSILKERITVYWL
;
A
#
# COMPACT_ATOMS: atom_id res chain seq x y z
N MET A 1 4.69 9.58 27.59
CA MET A 1 3.67 10.22 26.74
C MET A 1 2.63 9.19 26.33
N LYS A 2 1.36 9.59 26.28
CA LYS A 2 0.23 8.71 25.96
C LYS A 2 -0.65 9.35 24.89
N ILE A 3 -0.92 8.62 23.82
CA ILE A 3 -1.89 9.01 22.80
C ILE A 3 -3.29 8.86 23.40
N GLN A 4 -4.08 9.93 23.38
CA GLN A 4 -5.46 9.92 23.87
C GLN A 4 -6.46 9.68 22.73
N ASP A 5 -6.20 10.26 21.55
CA ASP A 5 -7.09 10.17 20.40
C ASP A 5 -6.31 10.40 19.09
N ILE A 6 -6.80 9.84 17.99
CA ILE A 6 -6.30 10.12 16.64
C ILE A 6 -7.48 10.23 15.67
N ILE A 7 -7.61 11.39 15.03
CA ILE A 7 -8.62 11.67 14.02
C ILE A 7 -7.96 11.87 12.66
N VAL A 8 -8.46 11.18 11.64
CA VAL A 8 -7.95 11.25 10.26
C VAL A 8 -8.83 12.16 9.40
N TYR A 9 -8.23 13.15 8.75
CA TYR A 9 -8.88 14.02 7.78
C TYR A 9 -8.40 13.68 6.36
N LYS A 10 -9.24 13.02 5.57
CA LYS A 10 -8.88 12.46 4.24
C LYS A 10 -8.83 13.48 3.09
N GLY A 11 -9.13 14.74 3.36
CA GLY A 11 -9.22 15.79 2.35
C GLY A 11 -9.17 17.18 2.98
N ARG A 12 -9.69 18.19 2.27
CA ARG A 12 -9.76 19.57 2.78
C ARG A 12 -10.44 19.60 4.15
N ASN A 13 -9.82 20.29 5.10
CA ASN A 13 -10.25 20.34 6.49
C ASN A 13 -9.93 21.72 7.09
N ILE A 14 -10.28 21.90 8.36
CA ILE A 14 -10.11 23.17 9.08
C ILE A 14 -8.65 23.56 9.34
N TYR A 15 -7.69 22.63 9.19
CA TYR A 15 -6.26 22.88 9.45
C TYR A 15 -5.50 23.22 8.18
N CYS A 16 -5.77 22.48 7.09
CA CYS A 16 -5.22 22.77 5.78
C CYS A 16 -6.04 22.13 4.64
N HIS A 17 -5.63 22.40 3.39
CA HIS A 17 -6.29 21.86 2.20
C HIS A 17 -5.82 20.45 1.79
N ARG A 18 -4.97 19.81 2.60
CA ARG A 18 -4.35 18.50 2.35
C ARG A 18 -4.79 17.48 3.41
N PRO A 19 -4.64 16.17 3.16
CA PRO A 19 -4.92 15.16 4.18
C PRO A 19 -3.99 15.32 5.39
N VAL A 20 -4.57 15.30 6.59
CA VAL A 20 -3.83 15.43 7.86
C VAL A 20 -4.41 14.51 8.93
N MET A 21 -3.60 14.14 9.91
CA MET A 21 -4.05 13.49 11.14
C MET A 21 -3.94 14.46 12.30
N LYS A 22 -4.97 14.49 13.15
CA LYS A 22 -4.94 15.15 14.44
C LYS A 22 -4.73 14.09 15.51
N MET A 23 -3.59 14.11 16.17
CA MET A 23 -3.28 13.28 17.34
C MET A 23 -3.44 14.12 18.60
N VAL A 24 -4.21 13.64 19.58
CA VAL A 24 -4.22 14.20 20.94
C VAL A 24 -3.22 13.44 21.78
N LEU A 25 -2.26 14.15 22.36
CA LEU A 25 -1.14 13.60 23.08
C LEU A 25 -1.04 14.21 24.47
N ASP A 26 -1.00 13.36 25.49
CA ASP A 26 -0.65 13.74 26.84
C ASP A 26 0.85 13.50 27.08
N ILE A 27 1.59 14.58 27.28
CA ILE A 27 3.03 14.53 27.57
C ILE A 27 3.32 14.38 29.08
N GLY A 28 2.28 14.28 29.92
CA GLY A 28 2.38 14.06 31.37
C GLY A 28 3.25 15.10 32.08
N LYS A 29 4.12 14.64 32.99
CA LYS A 29 5.02 15.50 33.78
C LYS A 29 5.95 16.40 32.95
N TYR A 30 6.12 16.10 31.66
CA TYR A 30 6.94 16.89 30.74
C TYR A 30 6.22 18.12 30.17
N GLY A 31 4.98 18.39 30.60
CA GLY A 31 4.27 19.64 30.31
C GLY A 31 4.99 20.90 30.77
N VAL A 32 5.82 20.78 31.81
CA VAL A 32 6.61 21.89 32.39
C VAL A 32 8.12 21.68 32.24
N ILE A 33 8.56 20.61 31.58
CA ILE A 33 9.97 20.25 31.42
C ILE A 33 10.32 20.31 29.93
N PRO A 34 11.08 21.31 29.47
CA PRO A 34 11.50 21.38 28.08
C PRO A 34 12.52 20.28 27.79
N THR A 35 12.65 19.89 26.52
CA THR A 35 13.47 18.74 26.09
C THR A 35 14.96 18.91 26.38
N LYS A 36 15.46 20.15 26.44
CA LYS A 36 16.84 20.46 26.83
C LYS A 36 17.17 20.05 28.26
N ASP A 37 16.17 19.99 29.14
CA ASP A 37 16.33 19.63 30.56
C ASP A 37 16.13 18.12 30.78
N ILE A 38 15.80 17.37 29.72
CA ILE A 38 15.74 15.91 29.75
C ILE A 38 17.12 15.36 29.38
N LYS A 39 17.84 14.83 30.38
CA LYS A 39 19.23 14.38 30.25
C LYS A 39 19.43 13.44 29.04
N GLY A 40 20.29 13.84 28.11
CA GLY A 40 20.70 13.04 26.94
C GLY A 40 19.63 12.88 25.85
N PHE A 41 18.43 13.44 26.02
CA PHE A 41 17.32 13.24 25.09
C PHE A 41 17.59 13.85 23.72
N ASN A 42 18.01 15.13 23.67
CA ASN A 42 18.26 15.82 22.41
C ASN A 42 19.38 15.16 21.60
N ASP A 43 20.43 14.67 22.25
CA ASP A 43 21.55 14.00 21.57
C ASP A 43 21.10 12.66 20.97
N LYS A 44 20.40 11.82 21.75
CA LYS A 44 19.83 10.56 21.24
C LYS A 44 18.88 10.81 20.07
N LEU A 45 18.02 11.82 20.16
CA LEU A 45 17.09 12.21 19.10
C LEU A 45 17.82 12.56 17.79
N LEU A 46 18.88 13.37 17.86
CA LEU A 46 19.61 13.84 16.69
C LEU A 46 20.55 12.78 16.08
N ILE A 47 20.94 11.77 16.87
CA ILE A 47 21.63 10.57 16.36
C ILE A 47 20.62 9.68 15.61
N ALA A 48 19.46 9.43 16.21
CA ALA A 48 18.42 8.59 15.64
C ALA A 48 17.79 9.18 14.36
N PHE A 49 17.60 10.50 14.33
CA PHE A 49 16.94 11.22 13.24
C PHE A 49 17.78 12.42 12.78
N PRO A 50 18.85 12.19 11.99
CA PRO A 50 19.79 13.24 11.63
C PRO A 50 19.17 14.34 10.76
N GLY A 51 18.13 14.05 9.96
CA GLY A 51 17.44 15.03 9.12
C GLY A 51 16.74 16.14 9.92
N LEU A 52 16.42 15.89 11.20
CA LEU A 52 15.89 16.92 12.11
C LEU A 52 16.80 18.14 12.24
N LYS A 53 18.11 18.01 11.96
CA LYS A 53 19.07 19.13 12.00
C LYS A 53 18.79 20.18 10.93
N SER A 54 18.22 19.79 9.79
CA SER A 54 17.86 20.67 8.67
C SER A 54 16.38 21.06 8.67
N ASN A 55 15.58 20.55 9.62
CA ASN A 55 14.15 20.83 9.60
C ASN A 55 13.83 22.30 9.89
N TYR A 56 12.95 22.84 9.05
CA TYR A 56 12.32 24.13 9.24
C TYR A 56 11.32 24.02 10.39
N CYS A 57 11.15 25.10 11.14
CA CYS A 57 10.17 25.23 12.22
C CYS A 57 9.42 26.56 12.05
N GLY A 58 8.57 26.94 13.01
CA GLY A 58 7.90 28.25 13.05
C GLY A 58 8.81 29.48 12.95
N LEU A 59 10.14 29.31 12.99
CA LEU A 59 11.14 30.36 12.74
C LEU A 59 11.35 30.66 11.23
N GLY A 60 10.91 29.77 10.33
CA GLY A 60 10.88 30.03 8.89
C GLY A 60 12.18 29.79 8.11
N TYR A 61 13.24 29.30 8.75
CA TYR A 61 14.52 28.97 8.11
C TYR A 61 15.00 27.54 8.42
N GLU A 62 15.92 27.03 7.59
CA GLU A 62 16.53 25.71 7.73
C GLU A 62 17.28 25.58 9.06
N GLY A 63 17.08 24.47 9.76
CA GLY A 63 17.68 24.24 11.09
C GLY A 63 17.03 25.03 12.23
N GLY A 64 15.93 25.75 11.98
CA GLY A 64 15.15 26.40 13.03
C GLY A 64 14.62 25.42 14.08
N PHE A 65 14.39 24.15 13.74
CA PHE A 65 14.03 23.13 14.73
C PHE A 65 15.20 22.78 15.67
N LEU A 66 16.42 22.64 15.14
CA LEU A 66 17.62 22.40 15.94
C LEU A 66 17.87 23.53 16.94
N GLU A 67 17.65 24.78 16.54
CA GLU A 67 17.73 25.92 17.45
C GLU A 67 16.67 25.86 18.56
N LYS A 68 15.44 25.43 18.24
CA LYS A 68 14.39 25.20 19.24
C LYS A 68 14.72 24.06 20.21
N LEU A 69 15.36 22.99 19.75
CA LEU A 69 15.85 21.94 20.64
C LEU A 69 16.89 22.47 21.63
N LYS A 70 17.82 23.33 21.17
CA LYS A 70 18.86 23.95 22.02
C LYS A 70 18.29 24.96 23.02
N SER A 71 17.43 25.87 22.55
CA SER A 71 16.81 26.91 23.40
C SER A 71 15.76 26.35 24.36
N GLY A 72 15.16 25.21 23.99
CA GLY A 72 14.16 24.48 24.76
C GLY A 72 12.82 24.45 24.03
N THR A 73 12.28 23.26 23.84
CA THR A 73 10.94 23.03 23.30
C THR A 73 10.27 21.86 24.03
N TYR A 74 9.01 21.54 23.72
CA TYR A 74 8.26 20.49 24.43
C TYR A 74 8.12 19.22 23.60
N LEU A 75 7.94 18.09 24.29
CA LEU A 75 7.89 16.77 23.66
C LEU A 75 6.80 16.62 22.59
N ALA A 76 5.67 17.32 22.73
CA ALA A 76 4.64 17.32 21.69
C ALA A 76 5.20 17.91 20.38
N HIS A 77 5.87 19.06 20.45
CA HIS A 77 6.47 19.65 19.26
C HIS A 77 7.57 18.76 18.66
N VAL A 78 8.34 18.06 19.49
CA VAL A 78 9.31 17.05 19.01
C VAL A 78 8.61 15.89 18.30
N ALA A 79 7.51 15.38 18.87
CA ALA A 79 6.76 14.28 18.26
C ALA A 79 6.24 14.63 16.86
N GLU A 80 5.74 15.85 16.64
CA GLU A 80 5.35 16.32 15.30
C GLU A 80 6.50 16.18 14.28
N HIS A 81 7.69 16.69 14.62
CA HIS A 81 8.83 16.65 13.74
C HIS A 81 9.36 15.24 13.50
N VAL A 82 9.35 14.37 14.52
CA VAL A 82 9.74 12.96 14.36
C VAL A 82 8.76 12.24 13.44
N ILE A 83 7.45 12.48 13.57
CA ILE A 83 6.44 11.85 12.70
C ILE A 83 6.64 12.26 11.23
N LEU A 84 6.90 13.55 10.97
CA LEU A 84 7.16 14.05 9.62
C LEU A 84 8.47 13.50 9.05
N GLU A 85 9.53 13.46 9.86
CA GLU A 85 10.83 12.89 9.47
C GLU A 85 10.72 11.41 9.13
N MET A 86 10.01 10.62 9.93
CA MET A 86 9.77 9.21 9.65
C MET A 86 9.04 9.01 8.32
N GLN A 87 8.03 9.83 8.03
CA GLN A 87 7.35 9.78 6.72
C GLN A 87 8.29 10.18 5.57
N TYR A 88 9.16 11.16 5.78
CA TYR A 88 10.17 11.57 4.79
C TYR A 88 11.17 10.46 4.48
N LEU A 89 11.66 9.75 5.50
CA LEU A 89 12.54 8.58 5.35
C LEU A 89 11.89 7.42 4.57
N LEU A 90 10.55 7.36 4.54
CA LEU A 90 9.77 6.40 3.76
C LEU A 90 9.51 6.88 2.32
N GLY A 91 10.01 8.05 1.93
CA GLY A 91 9.86 8.62 0.59
C GLY A 91 8.63 9.51 0.42
N TYR A 92 7.87 9.78 1.48
CA TYR A 92 6.69 10.65 1.40
C TYR A 92 7.09 12.13 1.50
N ASN A 93 6.56 12.94 0.60
CA ASN A 93 6.79 14.39 0.61
C ASN A 93 5.68 15.10 1.40
N VAL A 94 5.80 15.05 2.73
CA VAL A 94 4.91 15.70 3.68
C VAL A 94 5.68 16.77 4.46
N ARG A 95 5.06 17.93 4.68
CA ARG A 95 5.77 19.07 5.30
C ARG A 95 4.94 19.82 6.32
N TYR A 96 3.62 19.73 6.24
CA TYR A 96 2.76 20.48 7.14
C TYR A 96 2.66 19.80 8.52
N GLY A 97 3.03 20.55 9.55
CA GLY A 97 2.91 20.19 10.95
C GLY A 97 2.46 21.39 11.79
N LYS A 98 1.60 21.16 12.79
CA LYS A 98 1.21 22.13 13.82
C LYS A 98 0.92 21.48 15.16
N THR A 99 1.59 21.95 16.20
CA THR A 99 1.37 21.56 17.60
C THR A 99 0.71 22.69 18.37
N ARG A 100 -0.33 22.38 19.16
CA ARG A 100 -1.05 23.36 20.01
C ARG A 100 -1.45 22.73 21.34
N VAL A 101 -1.46 23.53 22.39
CA VAL A 101 -1.93 23.13 23.73
C VAL A 101 -3.46 23.06 23.70
N ILE A 102 -4.02 21.99 24.27
CA ILE A 102 -5.46 21.85 24.57
C ILE A 102 -5.72 22.24 26.01
N SER A 103 -4.99 21.63 26.93
CA SER A 103 -5.13 21.83 28.37
C SER A 103 -3.76 21.79 28.99
N GLU A 104 -3.44 22.86 29.72
CA GLU A 104 -2.22 22.90 30.51
C GLU A 104 -2.28 21.88 31.66
N PRO A 105 -1.11 21.36 32.09
CA PRO A 105 0.21 21.61 31.51
C PRO A 105 0.58 20.66 30.36
N SER A 106 -0.18 19.59 30.10
CA SER A 106 0.37 18.42 29.39
C SER A 106 -0.41 17.90 28.19
N ILE A 107 -1.60 18.42 27.89
CA ILE A 107 -2.43 17.89 26.80
C ILE A 107 -2.29 18.78 25.58
N TYR A 108 -1.82 18.20 24.48
CA TYR A 108 -1.62 18.86 23.19
C TYR A 108 -2.42 18.16 22.10
N TYR A 109 -2.74 18.87 21.03
CA TYR A 109 -2.96 18.22 19.74
C TYR A 109 -1.84 18.54 18.77
N LEU A 110 -1.49 17.54 17.98
CA LEU A 110 -0.58 17.64 16.85
C LEU A 110 -1.40 17.43 15.59
N VAL A 111 -1.21 18.29 14.60
CA VAL A 111 -1.72 18.08 13.24
C VAL A 111 -0.54 17.84 12.34
N TYR A 112 -0.49 16.71 11.65
CA TYR A 112 0.57 16.41 10.69
C TYR A 112 -0.01 15.87 9.38
N GLU A 113 0.61 16.28 8.27
CA GLU A 113 0.27 15.83 6.93
C GLU A 113 0.66 14.37 6.71
N TYR A 114 -0.13 13.67 5.88
CA TYR A 114 0.16 12.32 5.44
C TYR A 114 -0.18 12.14 3.97
N GLN A 115 0.53 11.23 3.29
CA GLN A 115 0.19 10.76 1.94
C GLN A 115 -0.44 9.37 1.96
N ASN A 116 0.05 8.49 2.84
CA ASN A 116 -0.50 7.17 3.10
C ASN A 116 -1.10 7.12 4.51
N GLU A 117 -2.40 6.85 4.62
CA GLU A 117 -3.16 6.89 5.88
C GLU A 117 -2.66 5.86 6.90
N THR A 118 -2.48 4.61 6.49
CA THR A 118 -2.00 3.56 7.40
C THR A 118 -0.58 3.88 7.84
N CYS A 119 0.27 4.29 6.91
CA CYS A 119 1.65 4.63 7.21
C CYS A 119 1.76 5.84 8.15
N GLY A 120 1.04 6.94 7.90
CA GLY A 120 1.06 8.12 8.77
C GLY A 120 0.56 7.83 10.19
N LEU A 121 -0.42 6.92 10.33
CA LEU A 121 -0.91 6.46 11.63
C LEU A 121 0.16 5.68 12.40
N GLU A 122 0.81 4.73 11.72
CA GLU A 122 1.86 3.90 12.32
C GLU A 122 3.14 4.69 12.61
N CYS A 123 3.50 5.67 11.77
CA CYS A 123 4.55 6.66 12.09
C CYS A 123 4.21 7.43 13.37
N GLY A 124 2.96 7.86 13.52
CA GLY A 124 2.45 8.49 14.74
C GLY A 124 2.70 7.65 16.00
N LYS A 125 2.23 6.39 15.99
CA LYS A 125 2.39 5.48 17.12
C LYS A 125 3.86 5.15 17.41
N THR A 126 4.63 4.87 16.35
CA THR A 126 6.04 4.49 16.45
C THR A 126 6.89 5.64 16.98
N ALA A 127 6.63 6.88 16.53
CA ALA A 127 7.30 8.07 17.07
C ALA A 127 7.10 8.20 18.58
N ILE A 128 5.86 8.04 19.07
CA ILE A 128 5.59 8.12 20.52
C ILE A 128 6.27 6.98 21.29
N TYR A 129 6.32 5.77 20.73
CA TYR A 129 7.07 4.65 21.30
C TYR A 129 8.57 4.99 21.45
N ILE A 130 9.21 5.40 20.35
CA ILE A 130 10.65 5.74 20.32
C ILE A 130 10.96 6.86 21.31
N LEU A 131 10.16 7.93 21.30
CA LEU A 131 10.38 9.06 22.21
C LEU A 131 10.22 8.67 23.68
N ASN A 132 9.27 7.78 23.99
CA ASN A 132 9.15 7.23 25.34
C ASN A 132 10.37 6.41 25.78
N CYS A 133 10.98 5.63 24.87
CA CYS A 133 12.24 4.93 25.14
C CYS A 133 13.38 5.92 25.41
N PHE A 134 13.53 6.96 24.58
CA PHE A 134 14.55 8.00 24.79
C PHE A 134 14.40 8.72 26.13
N ILE A 135 13.16 9.01 26.53
CA ILE A 135 12.86 9.60 27.85
C ILE A 135 13.31 8.68 29.01
N ARG A 136 13.20 7.36 28.83
CA ARG A 136 13.66 6.35 29.81
C ARG A 136 15.16 6.04 29.70
N GLY A 137 15.86 6.61 28.73
CA GLY A 137 17.27 6.33 28.47
C GLY A 137 17.52 4.99 27.80
N GLU A 138 16.49 4.34 27.27
CA GLU A 138 16.57 3.05 26.58
C GLU A 138 17.20 3.22 25.18
N GLU A 139 17.83 2.15 24.69
CA GLU A 139 18.31 2.03 23.32
C GLU A 139 17.19 1.51 22.40
N VAL A 140 17.14 2.00 21.17
CA VAL A 140 16.13 1.61 20.18
C VAL A 140 16.78 1.43 18.82
N ASP A 141 16.52 0.29 18.17
CA ASP A 141 16.91 0.07 16.79
C ASP A 141 15.96 0.82 15.84
N ILE A 142 16.38 2.00 15.41
CA ILE A 142 15.62 2.85 14.50
C ILE A 142 15.44 2.18 13.13
N ASN A 143 16.45 1.45 12.64
CA ASN A 143 16.38 0.80 11.34
C ASN A 143 15.31 -0.28 11.31
N TYR A 144 15.22 -1.08 12.38
CA TYR A 144 14.16 -2.08 12.54
C TYR A 144 12.75 -1.46 12.43
N HIS A 145 12.53 -0.33 13.09
CA HIS A 145 11.23 0.36 13.05
C HIS A 145 10.95 0.97 11.67
N ILE A 146 11.93 1.61 11.04
CA ILE A 146 11.79 2.17 9.70
C ILE A 146 11.51 1.06 8.67
N ASP A 147 12.19 -0.09 8.74
CA ASP A 147 11.98 -1.20 7.83
C ASP A 147 10.61 -1.88 8.04
N THR A 148 10.12 -1.91 9.27
CA THR A 148 8.75 -2.34 9.56
C THR A 148 7.74 -1.39 8.92
N LEU A 149 7.95 -0.07 9.03
CA LEU A 149 7.10 0.93 8.42
C LEU A 149 7.16 0.90 6.89
N LYS A 150 8.30 0.56 6.28
CA LYS A 150 8.39 0.33 4.82
C LYS A 150 7.50 -0.82 4.36
N LYS A 151 7.38 -1.90 5.14
CA LYS A 151 6.47 -3.00 4.81
C LYS A 151 5.01 -2.53 4.88
N VAL A 152 4.66 -1.82 5.95
CA VAL A 152 3.33 -1.21 6.11
C VAL A 152 3.02 -0.26 4.95
N SER A 153 4.00 0.54 4.51
CA SER A 153 3.82 1.50 3.42
C SER A 153 3.51 0.79 2.10
N ILE A 154 4.26 -0.26 1.76
CA ILE A 154 4.05 -1.06 0.55
C ILE A 154 2.67 -1.74 0.56
N ASP A 155 2.31 -2.39 1.67
CA ASP A 155 1.06 -3.14 1.78
C ASP A 155 -0.20 -2.25 1.73
N SER A 156 -0.05 -0.99 2.15
CA SER A 156 -1.14 -0.02 2.18
C SER A 156 -1.17 0.90 0.97
N GLU A 157 -0.24 0.81 0.03
CA GLU A 157 -0.26 1.62 -1.19
C GLU A 157 -1.33 1.17 -2.21
N LEU A 158 -1.58 2.02 -3.21
CA LEU A 158 -2.36 1.63 -4.37
C LEU A 158 -1.46 0.85 -5.32
N GLY A 159 -1.94 -0.28 -5.85
CA GLY A 159 -1.23 -1.00 -6.90
C GLY A 159 -0.99 -0.12 -8.13
N PRO A 160 0.05 -0.40 -8.94
CA PRO A 160 0.60 0.53 -9.94
C PRO A 160 -0.43 1.04 -10.95
N SER A 161 -1.32 0.17 -11.44
CA SER A 161 -2.37 0.57 -12.39
C SER A 161 -3.38 1.54 -11.75
N THR A 162 -3.81 1.27 -10.52
CA THR A 162 -4.73 2.14 -9.78
C THR A 162 -4.07 3.47 -9.45
N ALA A 163 -2.80 3.44 -9.03
CA ALA A 163 -2.01 4.63 -8.72
C ALA A 163 -1.84 5.52 -9.95
N ALA A 164 -1.57 4.94 -11.13
CA ALA A 164 -1.45 5.69 -12.38
C ALA A 164 -2.76 6.41 -12.76
N ILE A 165 -3.91 5.74 -12.63
CA ILE A 165 -5.22 6.36 -12.90
C ILE A 165 -5.51 7.47 -11.88
N ALA A 166 -5.27 7.21 -10.59
CA ALA A 166 -5.45 8.19 -9.53
C ALA A 166 -4.57 9.43 -9.73
N GLU A 167 -3.31 9.24 -10.11
CA GLU A 167 -2.38 10.34 -10.32
C GLU A 167 -2.75 11.18 -11.54
N GLU A 168 -3.12 10.55 -12.64
CA GLU A 168 -3.59 11.26 -13.83
C GLU A 168 -4.89 12.04 -13.55
N ALA A 169 -5.80 11.48 -12.76
CA ALA A 169 -7.00 12.19 -12.31
C ALA A 169 -6.64 13.45 -11.49
N ARG A 170 -5.69 13.34 -10.55
CA ARG A 170 -5.20 14.50 -9.77
C ARG A 170 -4.58 15.58 -10.65
N LYS A 171 -3.75 15.19 -11.64
CA LYS A 171 -3.15 16.13 -12.61
C LYS A 171 -4.20 16.93 -13.38
N ARG A 172 -5.35 16.32 -13.66
CA ARG A 172 -6.50 16.97 -14.32
C ARG A 172 -7.41 17.75 -13.37
N GLY A 173 -7.04 17.88 -12.10
CA GLY A 173 -7.86 18.54 -11.09
C GLY A 173 -9.11 17.73 -10.69
N ILE A 174 -9.17 16.44 -11.04
CA ILE A 174 -10.27 15.54 -10.65
C ILE A 174 -10.01 15.05 -9.23
N PRO A 175 -10.94 15.28 -8.28
CA PRO A 175 -10.81 14.77 -6.92
C PRO A 175 -10.76 13.24 -6.88
N VAL A 176 -9.85 12.69 -6.07
CA VAL A 176 -9.66 11.25 -5.90
C VAL A 176 -9.87 10.88 -4.44
N THR A 177 -10.74 9.92 -4.17
CA THR A 177 -10.96 9.37 -2.82
C THR A 177 -10.84 7.86 -2.85
N ARG A 178 -9.89 7.29 -2.09
CA ARG A 178 -9.83 5.85 -1.87
C ARG A 178 -10.96 5.42 -0.93
N ILE A 179 -11.63 4.31 -1.25
CA ILE A 179 -12.69 3.71 -0.44
C ILE A 179 -12.14 2.44 0.19
N GLY A 180 -12.11 2.38 1.52
CA GLY A 180 -11.49 1.28 2.25
C GLY A 180 -9.97 1.22 2.07
N SER A 181 -9.40 0.03 2.24
CA SER A 181 -7.95 -0.24 2.12
C SER A 181 -7.56 -0.92 0.80
N GLY A 182 -8.53 -1.32 -0.04
CA GLY A 182 -8.25 -1.99 -1.32
C GLY A 182 -7.93 -1.04 -2.47
N SER A 183 -8.04 -1.53 -3.71
CA SER A 183 -7.85 -0.74 -4.94
C SER A 183 -9.11 0.05 -5.38
N LEU A 184 -10.13 0.14 -4.53
CA LEU A 184 -11.36 0.84 -4.83
C LEU A 184 -11.16 2.35 -4.68
N VAL A 185 -11.38 3.08 -5.76
CA VAL A 185 -11.17 4.52 -5.85
C VAL A 185 -12.37 5.19 -6.49
N ARG A 186 -12.83 6.28 -5.86
CA ARG A 186 -13.81 7.19 -6.41
C ARG A 186 -13.11 8.39 -7.05
N LEU A 187 -13.51 8.70 -8.26
CA LEU A 187 -13.12 9.89 -9.02
C LEU A 187 -14.30 10.86 -9.05
N ALA A 188 -14.03 12.16 -8.92
CA ALA A 188 -15.03 13.24 -8.90
C ALA A 188 -16.15 13.06 -7.85
N TYR A 189 -17.18 13.91 -7.94
CA TYR A 189 -18.30 13.98 -6.99
C TYR A 189 -19.66 14.06 -7.70
N GLY A 190 -20.72 13.72 -6.96
CA GLY A 190 -22.11 13.86 -7.41
C GLY A 190 -22.39 13.10 -8.71
N LYS A 191 -23.14 13.73 -9.63
CA LYS A 191 -23.53 13.12 -10.91
C LYS A 191 -22.36 12.77 -11.84
N TYR A 192 -21.18 13.34 -11.60
CA TYR A 192 -19.96 13.06 -12.38
C TYR A 192 -19.07 12.03 -11.68
N SER A 193 -19.47 11.51 -10.51
CA SER A 193 -18.67 10.57 -9.76
C SER A 193 -18.54 9.25 -10.51
N ARG A 194 -17.33 8.71 -10.57
CA ARG A 194 -17.02 7.41 -11.15
C ARG A 194 -16.30 6.55 -10.13
N ILE A 195 -16.55 5.25 -10.15
CA ILE A 195 -15.87 4.29 -9.27
C ILE A 195 -15.04 3.34 -10.13
N ILE A 196 -13.80 3.12 -9.70
CA ILE A 196 -12.89 2.14 -10.28
C ILE A 196 -12.38 1.19 -9.20
N GLN A 197 -12.13 -0.06 -9.58
CA GLN A 197 -11.40 -1.02 -8.76
C GLN A 197 -10.28 -1.60 -9.61
N SER A 198 -9.03 -1.28 -9.25
CA SER A 198 -7.89 -1.55 -10.12
C SER A 198 -8.07 -0.88 -11.49
N THR A 199 -8.20 -1.65 -12.57
CA THR A 199 -8.48 -1.15 -13.94
C THR A 199 -9.94 -1.32 -14.37
N LEU A 200 -10.79 -1.93 -13.53
CA LEU A 200 -12.22 -2.06 -13.79
C LEU A 200 -12.92 -0.75 -13.51
N THR A 201 -13.83 -0.36 -14.40
CA THR A 201 -14.67 0.83 -14.24
C THR A 201 -16.10 0.43 -13.94
N ASP A 202 -16.86 1.35 -13.36
CA ASP A 202 -18.32 1.25 -13.22
C ASP A 202 -19.11 1.13 -14.55
N ALA A 203 -18.46 1.31 -15.71
CA ALA A 203 -19.06 1.03 -17.02
C ALA A 203 -18.85 -0.43 -17.47
N THR A 204 -17.95 -1.18 -16.83
CA THR A 204 -17.72 -2.60 -17.12
C THR A 204 -18.80 -3.43 -16.44
N SER A 205 -19.68 -4.07 -17.21
CA SER A 205 -20.70 -4.96 -16.65
C SER A 205 -20.04 -6.19 -15.99
N CYS A 206 -20.69 -6.74 -14.95
CA CYS A 206 -20.24 -7.98 -14.31
C CYS A 206 -20.12 -9.13 -15.34
N ILE A 207 -21.08 -9.22 -16.25
CA ILE A 207 -21.09 -10.22 -17.33
C ILE A 207 -19.85 -10.06 -18.23
N SER A 208 -19.48 -8.84 -18.61
CA SER A 208 -18.29 -8.59 -19.44
C SER A 208 -17.00 -8.96 -18.69
N ALA A 209 -16.92 -8.63 -17.40
CA ALA A 209 -15.78 -9.00 -16.57
C ALA A 209 -15.62 -10.53 -16.45
N ASP A 210 -16.72 -11.24 -16.21
CA ASP A 210 -16.76 -12.70 -16.11
C ASP A 210 -16.38 -13.38 -17.44
N ILE A 211 -16.93 -12.89 -18.56
CA ILE A 211 -16.58 -13.37 -19.90
C ILE A 211 -15.09 -13.20 -20.15
N SER A 212 -14.54 -12.01 -19.87
CA SER A 212 -13.12 -11.70 -20.10
C SER A 212 -12.16 -12.55 -19.25
N SER A 213 -12.61 -12.95 -18.05
CA SER A 213 -11.87 -13.84 -17.16
C SER A 213 -11.96 -15.30 -17.61
N ASN A 214 -12.99 -15.66 -18.39
CA ASN A 214 -13.19 -16.99 -18.95
C ASN A 214 -12.58 -17.11 -20.36
N LYS A 215 -11.39 -17.70 -20.44
CA LYS A 215 -10.64 -17.86 -21.69
C LYS A 215 -11.38 -18.65 -22.76
N GLN A 216 -12.24 -19.61 -22.38
CA GLN A 216 -12.97 -20.43 -23.35
C GLN A 216 -14.17 -19.68 -23.93
N ILE A 217 -14.98 -19.08 -23.06
CA ILE A 217 -16.13 -18.27 -23.50
C ILE A 217 -15.63 -17.12 -24.37
N THR A 218 -14.56 -16.43 -23.94
CA THR A 218 -13.93 -15.36 -24.73
C THR A 218 -13.55 -15.85 -26.13
N LYS A 219 -12.84 -16.98 -26.25
CA LYS A 219 -12.45 -17.52 -27.56
C LYS A 219 -13.63 -17.91 -28.44
N MET A 220 -14.67 -18.48 -27.84
CA MET A 220 -15.87 -18.88 -28.55
C MET A 220 -16.55 -17.66 -29.17
N ILE A 221 -16.78 -16.61 -28.38
CA ILE A 221 -17.36 -15.34 -28.84
C ILE A 221 -16.49 -14.70 -29.94
N LEU A 222 -15.17 -14.65 -29.76
CA LEU A 222 -14.26 -14.11 -30.77
C LEU A 222 -14.32 -14.92 -32.08
N LYS A 223 -14.30 -16.25 -31.99
CA LYS A 223 -14.36 -17.16 -33.15
C LYS A 223 -15.70 -17.04 -33.91
N GLU A 224 -16.82 -16.95 -33.20
CA GLU A 224 -18.15 -16.73 -33.79
C GLU A 224 -18.22 -15.42 -34.58
N ASN A 225 -17.51 -14.40 -34.09
CA ASN A 225 -17.35 -13.11 -34.76
C ASN A 225 -16.18 -13.07 -35.76
N ARG A 226 -15.66 -14.24 -36.16
CA ARG A 226 -14.57 -14.42 -37.14
C ARG A 226 -13.26 -13.70 -36.76
N ILE A 227 -13.03 -13.43 -35.47
CA ILE A 227 -11.76 -12.94 -34.96
C ILE A 227 -10.83 -14.16 -34.74
N PRO A 228 -9.62 -14.18 -35.31
CA PRO A 228 -8.69 -15.29 -35.15
C PRO A 228 -8.36 -15.56 -33.68
N VAL A 229 -8.42 -16.83 -33.27
CA VAL A 229 -8.03 -17.29 -31.93
C VAL A 229 -7.13 -18.53 -32.03
N PRO A 230 -6.20 -18.74 -31.07
CA PRO A 230 -5.36 -19.94 -31.06
C PRO A 230 -6.19 -21.22 -30.97
N LYS A 231 -5.79 -22.25 -31.73
CA LYS A 231 -6.35 -23.59 -31.61
C LYS A 231 -6.03 -24.13 -30.21
N GLY A 232 -7.01 -24.74 -29.56
CA GLY A 232 -6.82 -25.28 -28.22
C GLY A 232 -8.08 -25.93 -27.65
N ARG A 233 -7.90 -26.82 -26.68
CA ARG A 233 -8.97 -27.65 -26.09
C ARG A 233 -8.89 -27.64 -24.56
N VAL A 234 -10.06 -27.64 -23.91
CA VAL A 234 -10.16 -27.92 -22.46
C VAL A 234 -10.02 -29.41 -22.24
N VAL A 235 -9.15 -29.81 -21.32
CA VAL A 235 -8.87 -31.18 -20.95
C VAL A 235 -9.07 -31.35 -19.45
N TYR A 236 -9.50 -32.53 -19.04
CA TYR A 236 -9.88 -32.86 -17.66
C TYR A 236 -9.03 -34.00 -17.08
N SER A 237 -8.03 -34.45 -17.83
CA SER A 237 -7.06 -35.45 -17.39
C SER A 237 -5.73 -35.18 -18.08
N GLU A 238 -4.66 -35.64 -17.45
CA GLU A 238 -3.32 -35.64 -18.04
C GLU A 238 -3.27 -36.38 -19.38
N SER A 239 -3.89 -37.56 -19.45
CA SER A 239 -3.97 -38.34 -20.69
C SER A 239 -4.65 -37.56 -21.82
N SER A 240 -5.74 -36.85 -21.52
CA SER A 240 -6.43 -35.99 -22.48
C SER A 240 -5.58 -34.79 -22.91
N ALA A 241 -4.72 -34.28 -22.02
CA ALA A 241 -3.79 -33.19 -22.30
C ALA A 241 -2.71 -33.61 -23.29
N ILE A 242 -2.15 -34.82 -23.13
CA ILE A 242 -1.15 -35.40 -24.05
C ILE A 242 -1.77 -35.57 -25.44
N VAL A 243 -2.94 -36.21 -25.53
CA VAL A 243 -3.64 -36.40 -26.82
C VAL A 243 -3.97 -35.05 -27.46
N ALA A 244 -4.44 -34.06 -26.67
CA ALA A 244 -4.69 -32.72 -27.20
C ALA A 244 -3.43 -32.04 -27.73
N ALA A 245 -2.29 -32.19 -27.05
CA ALA A 245 -1.04 -31.59 -27.48
C ALA A 245 -0.55 -32.18 -28.81
N GLU A 246 -0.68 -33.50 -28.99
CA GLU A 246 -0.33 -34.20 -30.23
C GLU A 246 -1.24 -33.80 -31.40
N GLU A 247 -2.56 -33.74 -31.18
CA GLU A 247 -3.54 -33.34 -32.20
C GLU A 247 -3.40 -31.87 -32.62
N ILE A 248 -3.08 -30.99 -31.67
CA ILE A 248 -2.89 -29.56 -31.93
C ILE A 248 -1.57 -29.31 -32.69
N GLY A 249 -0.56 -30.14 -32.45
CA GLY A 249 0.80 -29.97 -32.95
C GLY A 249 1.68 -29.20 -31.97
N LEU A 250 2.88 -29.73 -31.74
CA LEU A 250 3.86 -29.17 -30.81
C LEU A 250 4.70 -28.05 -31.47
N PRO A 251 5.21 -27.06 -30.70
CA PRO A 251 5.08 -26.92 -29.25
C PRO A 251 3.71 -26.37 -28.81
N VAL A 252 3.30 -26.70 -27.59
CA VAL A 252 2.05 -26.20 -26.99
C VAL A 252 2.28 -25.43 -25.70
N ALA A 253 1.29 -24.61 -25.33
CA ALA A 253 1.14 -23.99 -24.03
C ALA A 253 0.01 -24.65 -23.22
N ILE A 254 0.23 -24.83 -21.93
CA ILE A 254 -0.77 -25.32 -20.99
C ILE A 254 -1.02 -24.28 -19.92
N LYS A 255 -2.29 -24.06 -19.61
CA LYS A 255 -2.69 -23.11 -18.56
C LYS A 255 -3.99 -23.54 -17.87
N PRO A 256 -4.20 -23.10 -16.62
CA PRO A 256 -5.48 -23.20 -15.95
C PRO A 256 -6.60 -22.58 -16.76
N TYR A 257 -7.76 -23.20 -16.66
CA TYR A 257 -9.00 -22.66 -17.20
C TYR A 257 -9.28 -21.25 -16.63
N ASP A 258 -9.20 -21.09 -15.32
CA ASP A 258 -9.59 -19.91 -14.52
C ASP A 258 -8.42 -19.09 -13.94
N GLY A 259 -7.17 -19.46 -14.24
CA GLY A 259 -5.99 -18.71 -13.79
C GLY A 259 -5.83 -17.34 -14.44
N ASN A 260 -5.24 -16.39 -13.73
CA ASN A 260 -4.90 -15.04 -14.21
C ASN A 260 -3.41 -14.73 -13.97
N GLN A 261 -2.92 -13.61 -14.52
CA GLN A 261 -1.55 -13.10 -14.27
C GLN A 261 -0.41 -14.09 -14.58
N GLY A 262 -0.62 -15.02 -15.52
CA GLY A 262 0.39 -16.02 -15.88
C GLY A 262 0.56 -17.16 -14.87
N LYS A 263 -0.23 -17.19 -13.78
CA LYS A 263 -0.15 -18.25 -12.76
C LYS A 263 -0.53 -19.61 -13.38
N GLY A 264 0.35 -20.60 -13.20
CA GLY A 264 0.17 -21.94 -13.76
C GLY A 264 0.35 -22.03 -15.28
N VAL A 265 0.87 -21.00 -15.95
CA VAL A 265 1.11 -21.05 -17.39
C VAL A 265 2.45 -21.71 -17.66
N HIS A 266 2.43 -22.78 -18.45
CA HIS A 266 3.61 -23.47 -18.96
C HIS A 266 3.66 -23.32 -20.48
N LEU A 267 4.81 -22.86 -20.99
CA LEU A 267 5.02 -22.56 -22.40
C LEU A 267 6.04 -23.53 -23.01
N ASN A 268 6.00 -23.65 -24.34
CA ASN A 268 7.00 -24.33 -25.16
C ASN A 268 7.18 -25.81 -24.80
N LEU A 269 6.08 -26.51 -24.51
CA LEU A 269 6.09 -27.94 -24.23
C LEU A 269 6.33 -28.70 -25.55
N LYS A 270 7.37 -29.53 -25.58
CA LYS A 270 7.85 -30.28 -26.76
C LYS A 270 7.84 -31.80 -26.50
N THR A 271 7.91 -32.57 -27.59
CA THR A 271 7.89 -34.04 -27.59
C THR A 271 9.12 -34.56 -26.83
N GLY A 272 8.92 -35.15 -25.64
CA GLY A 272 9.99 -35.66 -24.77
C GLY A 272 9.89 -35.24 -23.30
N MET A 273 9.10 -34.21 -22.97
CA MET A 273 8.73 -33.91 -21.58
C MET A 273 7.69 -34.94 -21.10
N ARG A 274 8.18 -36.04 -20.52
CA ARG A 274 7.36 -37.16 -20.00
C ARG A 274 6.23 -36.66 -19.07
N SER A 275 5.16 -37.44 -19.02
CA SER A 275 4.03 -37.46 -18.06
C SER A 275 4.36 -37.01 -16.61
N VAL A 276 5.59 -37.19 -16.15
CA VAL A 276 6.07 -36.76 -14.82
C VAL A 276 5.99 -35.23 -14.60
N GLN A 277 6.07 -34.39 -15.64
CA GLN A 277 5.92 -32.94 -15.49
C GLN A 277 4.46 -32.47 -15.54
N LEU A 278 3.60 -33.10 -16.35
CA LEU A 278 2.16 -32.80 -16.34
C LEU A 278 1.53 -33.21 -14.99
N SER A 279 1.81 -34.42 -14.51
CA SER A 279 1.33 -34.91 -13.20
C SER A 279 1.82 -34.10 -11.99
N THR A 280 2.95 -33.41 -12.08
CA THR A 280 3.45 -32.51 -11.00
C THR A 280 2.96 -31.07 -11.15
N MET A 281 2.68 -30.60 -12.37
CA MET A 281 2.19 -29.25 -12.64
C MET A 281 0.69 -29.08 -12.33
N LEU A 282 -0.14 -30.08 -12.61
CA LEU A 282 -1.59 -29.99 -12.37
C LEU A 282 -1.98 -29.80 -10.88
N PRO A 283 -1.41 -30.56 -9.93
CA PRO A 283 -1.64 -30.35 -8.50
C PRO A 283 -1.04 -29.04 -8.01
N TYR A 284 0.13 -28.61 -8.51
CA TYR A 284 0.77 -27.35 -8.12
C TYR A 284 -0.06 -26.13 -8.52
N THR A 285 -0.73 -26.25 -9.65
CA THR A 285 -1.60 -25.20 -10.16
C THR A 285 -2.93 -25.14 -9.42
N ALA A 286 -3.45 -26.29 -8.96
CA ALA A 286 -4.58 -26.36 -8.04
C ALA A 286 -4.22 -25.84 -6.63
N MET A 287 -3.00 -26.10 -6.14
CA MET A 287 -2.53 -25.71 -4.81
C MET A 287 -2.25 -24.20 -4.69
N GLN A 288 -1.82 -23.53 -5.77
CA GLN A 288 -1.64 -22.07 -5.81
C GLN A 288 -2.95 -21.25 -5.72
N LEU A 289 -4.12 -21.89 -5.86
CA LEU A 289 -5.43 -21.22 -5.88
C LEU A 289 -6.20 -21.30 -4.55
N LEU A 290 -5.66 -21.91 -3.49
CA LEU A 290 -6.23 -21.97 -2.11
C LEU A 290 -7.78 -21.99 -2.09
N TRP A 291 -8.38 -23.03 -2.67
CA TRP A 291 -9.76 -23.41 -2.37
C TRP A 291 -9.88 -24.93 -2.39
N SER A 292 -9.57 -25.55 -1.25
CA SER A 292 -9.79 -26.96 -1.02
C SER A 292 -11.30 -27.23 -0.92
N SER A 293 -11.87 -27.87 -1.94
CA SER A 293 -12.80 -29.03 -1.81
C SER A 293 -13.78 -29.23 -2.97
N ILE A 294 -13.90 -28.32 -3.95
CA ILE A 294 -14.86 -28.52 -5.04
C ILE A 294 -14.31 -27.93 -6.34
N LEU A 295 -13.70 -28.75 -7.21
CA LEU A 295 -13.77 -28.66 -8.68
C LEU A 295 -12.87 -29.72 -9.33
N LYS A 296 -13.45 -30.53 -10.22
CA LYS A 296 -12.71 -31.34 -11.19
C LYS A 296 -11.83 -30.40 -12.02
N GLU A 297 -10.52 -30.54 -11.91
CA GLU A 297 -9.51 -29.67 -12.50
C GLU A 297 -9.75 -29.48 -14.01
N ARG A 298 -9.98 -28.23 -14.43
CA ARG A 298 -10.13 -27.87 -15.85
C ARG A 298 -8.84 -27.21 -16.32
N ILE A 299 -8.18 -27.83 -17.29
CA ILE A 299 -6.94 -27.32 -17.89
C ILE A 299 -7.20 -27.00 -19.34
N THR A 300 -6.47 -26.06 -19.93
CA THR A 300 -6.55 -25.81 -21.37
C THR A 300 -5.19 -25.88 -22.05
N VAL A 301 -5.12 -26.63 -23.16
CA VAL A 301 -3.95 -26.78 -24.04
C VAL A 301 -4.12 -25.91 -25.29
N TYR A 302 -3.07 -25.22 -25.73
CA TYR A 302 -3.08 -24.28 -26.86
C TYR A 302 -1.88 -24.45 -27.77
N TRP A 303 -2.06 -24.23 -29.08
CA TRP A 303 -0.96 -24.01 -30.03
C TRP A 303 -0.26 -22.68 -29.73
N LEU A 304 1.07 -22.65 -29.84
CA LEU A 304 1.90 -21.44 -29.71
C LEU A 304 2.11 -20.75 -31.04
#